data_AF-A0A957M1X4-F1
#
_entry.id   AF-A0A957M1X4-F1
#
_cell.length_a   1.000
_cell.length_b   1.000
_cell.length_c   1.000
_cell.angle_alpha   90.00
_cell.angle_beta   90.00
_cell.angle_gamma   90.00
#
_symmetry.space_group_name_H-M   'P 1'
#
loop_
_entity.id
_entity.type
_entity.pdbx_description
1 polymer ?
#
loop_
_entity_poly.entity_id
_entity_poly.type
_entity_poly.pdbx_seq_one_letter_code
_entity_poly.pdbx_strand_id
1 'polypeptide(L)' 'IRHLDGGPALIISTSMAAGAAAWAAVEASSLVAGIVMIGAAVHGEVSGANRLLYKALFARPWGVAFWQWYYTTL' A
#
# COMPACT_ATOMS: atom_id res chain seq x y z
N ILE A 1 -6.44 -10.17 -7.40
CA ILE A 1 -7.89 -10.50 -7.37
C ILE A 1 -8.34 -11.06 -8.72
N ARG A 2 -8.39 -10.26 -9.81
CA ARG A 2 -8.83 -10.74 -11.14
C ARG A 2 -8.12 -12.02 -11.61
N HIS A 3 -6.78 -12.07 -11.52
CA HIS A 3 -6.02 -13.25 -11.91
C HIS A 3 -6.26 -14.49 -11.04
N LEU A 4 -6.75 -14.32 -9.81
CA LEU A 4 -7.04 -15.42 -8.88
C LEU A 4 -8.45 -16.00 -9.08
N ASP A 5 -9.34 -15.30 -9.80
CA ASP A 5 -10.73 -15.69 -10.09
C ASP A 5 -11.58 -16.16 -8.89
N GLY A 6 -11.25 -15.67 -7.69
CA GLY A 6 -11.90 -16.09 -6.42
C GLY A 6 -13.07 -15.22 -5.97
N GLY A 7 -13.56 -14.30 -6.81
CA GLY A 7 -14.56 -13.31 -6.44
C GLY A 7 -14.00 -12.13 -5.60
N PRO A 8 -14.87 -11.32 -4.97
CA PRO A 8 -14.47 -10.15 -4.19
C PRO A 8 -13.63 -10.53 -2.96
N ALA A 9 -12.54 -9.82 -2.70
CA ALA A 9 -11.59 -10.16 -1.64
C ALA A 9 -11.76 -9.27 -0.40
N LEU A 10 -11.54 -9.86 0.78
CA LEU A 10 -11.27 -9.11 2.01
C LEU A 10 -9.79 -8.70 2.02
N ILE A 11 -9.51 -7.40 2.10
CA ILE A 11 -8.14 -6.85 2.10
C ILE A 11 -7.71 -6.56 3.53
N ILE A 12 -6.62 -7.18 3.99
CA ILE A 12 -5.98 -6.84 5.27
C ILE A 12 -4.72 -6.04 4.96
N SER A 13 -4.60 -4.85 5.55
CA SER A 13 -3.49 -3.92 5.28
C SER A 13 -2.96 -3.29 6.57
N THR A 14 -1.68 -2.91 6.54
CA THR A 14 -0.99 -2.30 7.68
C THR A 14 -0.28 -1.01 7.29
N SER A 15 -0.21 -0.04 8.20
CA SER A 15 0.57 1.19 8.03
C SER A 15 0.22 1.94 6.72
N MET A 16 1.23 2.29 5.92
CA MET A 16 1.09 2.98 4.64
C MET A 16 0.31 2.18 3.59
N ALA A 17 0.26 0.84 3.70
CA ALA A 17 -0.49 0.02 2.74
C ALA A 17 -2.01 0.23 2.82
N ALA A 18 -2.51 0.79 3.94
CA ALA A 18 -3.93 1.12 4.09
C ALA A 18 -4.40 2.16 3.05
N GLY A 19 -3.56 3.13 2.69
CA GLY A 19 -3.89 4.10 1.64
C GLY A 19 -4.06 3.44 0.27
N ALA A 20 -3.19 2.48 -0.07
CA ALA A 20 -3.31 1.70 -1.29
C ALA A 20 -4.56 0.81 -1.30
N ALA A 21 -4.90 0.20 -0.16
CA ALA A 21 -6.11 -0.60 0.00
C ALA A 21 -7.38 0.25 -0.20
N ALA A 22 -7.43 1.43 0.43
CA ALA A 22 -8.53 2.38 0.27
C ALA A 22 -8.69 2.82 -1.20
N TRP A 23 -7.58 3.15 -1.87
CA TRP A 23 -7.59 3.50 -3.28
C TRP A 23 -8.11 2.36 -4.16
N ALA A 24 -7.65 1.12 -3.93
CA ALA A 24 -8.12 -0.05 -4.67
C ALA A 24 -9.62 -0.32 -4.49
N ALA A 25 -10.16 -0.07 -3.30
CA ALA A 25 -11.60 -0.22 -3.02
C ALA A 25 -12.46 0.85 -3.72
N VAL A 26 -11.91 2.04 -3.98
CA VAL A 26 -12.58 3.06 -4.80
C VAL A 26 -12.54 2.67 -6.28
N GLU A 27 -11.35 2.32 -6.79
CA GLU A 27 -11.13 2.01 -8.20
C GLU A 27 -11.84 0.73 -8.68
N ALA A 28 -11.99 -0.26 -7.79
CA ALA A 28 -12.57 -1.55 -8.13
C ALA A 28 -13.44 -2.10 -7.00
N SER A 29 -14.42 -1.31 -6.56
CA SER A 29 -15.31 -1.64 -5.45
C SER A 29 -15.98 -3.02 -5.58
N SER A 30 -16.35 -3.43 -6.79
CA SER A 30 -16.96 -4.75 -7.05
C SER A 30 -16.02 -5.93 -6.79
N LEU A 31 -14.71 -5.69 -6.66
CA LEU A 31 -13.70 -6.70 -6.36
C LEU A 31 -13.27 -6.70 -4.88
N VAL A 32 -13.78 -5.79 -4.06
CA VAL A 32 -13.39 -5.65 -2.65
C VAL A 32 -14.60 -5.90 -1.76
N ALA A 33 -14.59 -7.02 -1.04
CA ALA A 33 -15.64 -7.37 -0.08
C ALA A 33 -15.55 -6.54 1.21
N GLY A 34 -14.37 -6.03 1.54
CA GLY A 34 -14.12 -5.19 2.71
C GLY A 34 -12.63 -4.97 2.95
N ILE A 35 -12.32 -4.06 3.88
CA ILE A 35 -10.93 -3.72 4.24
C ILE A 35 -10.78 -3.73 5.76
N VAL A 36 -9.75 -4.42 6.25
CA VAL A 36 -9.24 -4.29 7.62
C VAL A 36 -7.95 -3.49 7.56
N MET A 37 -7.90 -2.37 8.28
CA MET A 37 -6.74 -1.46 8.29
C MET A 37 -6.14 -1.39 9.69
N ILE A 38 -4.89 -1.81 9.85
CA ILE A 38 -4.18 -1.85 11.13
C ILE A 38 -3.12 -0.74 11.13
N GLY A 39 -3.26 0.24 12.02
CA GLY A 39 -2.34 1.40 12.09
C GLY A 39 -2.36 2.24 10.81
N ALA A 40 -3.55 2.50 10.26
CA ALA A 40 -3.75 3.06 8.93
C ALA A 40 -3.18 4.47 8.76
N ALA A 41 -2.38 4.68 7.71
CA ALA A 41 -1.99 6.02 7.25
C ALA A 41 -2.76 6.39 5.98
N VAL A 42 -3.99 6.90 6.13
CA VAL A 42 -4.92 7.22 5.02
C VAL A 42 -5.14 8.72 4.81
N HIS A 43 -4.82 9.56 5.80
CA HIS A 43 -4.90 11.01 5.71
C HIS A 43 -3.88 11.66 6.65
N GLY A 44 -3.58 12.95 6.45
CA GLY A 44 -2.71 13.74 7.31
C GLY A 44 -1.58 14.44 6.57
N GLU A 45 -0.84 15.28 7.29
CA GLU A 45 0.30 16.00 6.74
C GLU A 45 1.58 15.18 6.88
N VAL A 46 2.35 15.10 5.80
CA VAL A 46 3.68 14.53 5.78
C VAL A 46 4.67 15.67 5.77
N SER A 47 5.60 15.71 6.73
CA SER A 47 6.66 16.72 6.77
C SER A 47 7.43 16.76 5.44
N GLY A 48 7.96 17.93 5.07
CA GLY A 48 8.71 18.08 3.81
C GLY A 48 9.89 17.10 3.69
N ALA A 49 10.59 16.86 4.80
CA ALA A 49 11.67 15.89 4.88
C ALA A 49 11.18 14.46 4.64
N ASN A 50 10.12 14.02 5.32
CA ASN A 50 9.56 12.67 5.13
C ASN A 50 9.01 12.49 3.72
N ARG A 51 8.41 13.52 3.13
CA ARG A 51 7.92 13.48 1.75
C ARG A 51 9.05 13.27 0.75
N LEU A 52 10.18 13.96 0.93
CA LEU A 52 11.35 13.78 0.07
C LEU A 52 11.98 12.40 0.26
N LEU A 53 12.08 11.95 1.52
CA LEU A 53 12.56 10.62 1.87
C LEU A 53 11.73 9.52 1.21
N TYR A 54 10.40 9.54 1.35
CA TYR A 54 9.53 8.54 0.73
C TYR A 54 9.58 8.58 -0.79
N LYS A 55 9.65 9.78 -1.41
CA LYS A 55 9.86 9.90 -2.85
C LYS A 55 11.16 9.24 -3.29
N ALA A 56 12.27 9.48 -2.58
CA ALA A 56 13.55 8.88 -2.91
C ALA A 56 13.53 7.35 -2.72
N LEU A 57 12.95 6.86 -1.63
CA LEU A 57 12.82 5.43 -1.33
C LEU A 57 12.04 4.66 -2.40
N PHE A 58 10.90 5.19 -2.82
CA PHE A 58 9.98 4.48 -3.72
C PHE A 58 10.09 4.91 -5.20
N ALA A 59 11.03 5.79 -5.54
CA ALA A 59 11.28 6.16 -6.93
C ALA A 59 11.84 5.00 -7.75
N ARG A 60 11.57 5.04 -9.05
CA ARG A 60 12.27 4.19 -10.03
C ARG A 60 13.70 4.72 -10.26
N PRO A 61 14.68 3.85 -10.59
CA PRO A 61 14.54 2.41 -10.82
C PRO A 61 14.71 1.50 -9.58
N TRP A 62 15.19 2.01 -8.45
CA TRP A 62 15.64 1.17 -7.32
C TRP A 62 14.57 0.81 -6.30
N GLY A 63 13.41 1.48 -6.27
CA GLY A 63 12.44 1.32 -5.18
C GLY A 63 12.01 -0.13 -4.91
N VAL A 64 11.83 -0.93 -5.98
CA VAL A 64 11.52 -2.37 -5.85
C VAL A 64 12.68 -3.14 -5.24
N ALA A 65 13.90 -2.92 -5.72
CA ALA A 65 15.10 -3.60 -5.21
C ALA A 65 15.39 -3.21 -3.75
N PHE A 66 15.24 -1.93 -3.41
CA PHE A 66 15.40 -1.44 -2.04
C PHE A 66 14.37 -2.07 -1.09
N TRP A 67 13.10 -2.14 -1.52
CA TRP A 67 12.05 -2.77 -0.73
C TRP A 67 12.33 -4.26 -0.50
N GLN A 68 12.72 -4.99 -1.55
CA GLN A 68 13.12 -6.40 -1.43
C GLN A 68 14.30 -6.58 -0.47
N TRP A 69 15.32 -5.72 -0.57
CA TRP A 69 16.47 -5.75 0.36
C TRP A 69 16.05 -5.51 1.81
N TYR A 70 15.20 -4.52 2.08
CA TYR A 70 14.72 -4.23 3.44
C TYR A 70 14.07 -5.47 4.09
N TYR A 71 13.27 -6.24 3.35
CA TYR A 71 12.68 -7.48 3.87
C TYR A 71 13.69 -8.57 4.21
N THR A 72 14.90 -8.54 3.63
CA THR A 72 15.97 -9.48 4.02
C THR A 72 16.63 -9.11 5.35
N THR A 73 16.36 -7.90 5.86
CA THR A 73 16.89 -7.43 7.16
C THR A 73 15.92 -7.63 8.32
N LEU A 74 14.71 -8.11 8.04
CA LEU A 74 13.66 -8.45 9.01
C LEU A 74 13.64 -9.95 9.29
#